data_AF-A0A919K211-F1
#
_entry.id   AF-A0A919K211-F1
#
_cell.length_a   1.000
_cell.length_b   1.000
_cell.length_c   1.000
_cell.angle_alpha   90.00
_cell.angle_beta   90.00
_cell.angle_gamma   90.00
#
_symmetry.space_group_name_H-M   'P 1'
#
loop_
_entity.id
_entity.type
_entity.pdbx_description
1 polymer ?
#
loop_
_entity_poly.entity_id
_entity_poly.type
_entity_poly.pdbx_seq_one_letter_code
_entity_poly.pdbx_strand_id
1 'polypeptide(L)'
;MVCQPVGDLRLEFDHGTEVSGHDRRLRLTTATTSTSYVVNGVAFDREVFASAPDQVIAVRLTADQPGAISFTASFGSPQRTTVASPDGTTIALDGGVVSSAAGTLRVTGADAVTLLISIGSSYANFHAVGGDYQGIAWQHLRAAETVRYDRLRRRHVADYQELFRRVTIGLAVPPPTSRPTSGSRSTPSPTTRSSPRCSSSSAATC
;
A
#
# COMPACT_ATOMS: atom_id res chain seq x y z
N MET A 1 -10.78 22.55 -7.30
CA MET A 1 -11.33 21.17 -7.18
C MET A 1 -10.46 20.43 -6.17
N VAL A 2 -11.03 19.68 -5.24
CA VAL A 2 -10.29 18.95 -4.20
C VAL A 2 -10.36 17.46 -4.50
N CYS A 3 -9.21 16.80 -4.60
CA CYS A 3 -9.14 15.35 -4.73
C CYS A 3 -9.78 14.68 -3.50
N GLN A 4 -10.63 13.66 -3.72
CA GLN A 4 -11.32 12.94 -2.65
C GLN A 4 -10.68 11.57 -2.44
N PRO A 5 -10.54 11.10 -1.19
CA PRO A 5 -10.12 9.74 -0.89
C PRO A 5 -11.22 8.74 -1.27
N VAL A 6 -10.84 7.61 -1.87
CA VAL A 6 -11.77 6.52 -2.19
C VAL A 6 -12.21 5.77 -0.93
N GLY A 7 -11.28 5.55 0.01
CA GLY A 7 -11.51 4.78 1.23
C GLY A 7 -10.31 3.93 1.64
N ASP A 8 -10.53 3.03 2.59
CA ASP A 8 -9.55 2.16 3.22
C ASP A 8 -10.01 0.70 3.15
N LEU A 9 -9.14 -0.18 2.65
CA LEU A 9 -9.27 -1.63 2.84
C LEU A 9 -8.62 -2.02 4.17
N ARG A 10 -9.44 -2.53 5.09
CA ARG A 10 -9.02 -2.99 6.41
C ARG A 10 -9.02 -4.52 6.44
N LEU A 11 -7.92 -5.09 6.92
CA LEU A 11 -7.77 -6.52 7.16
C LEU A 11 -7.62 -6.73 8.67
N GLU A 12 -8.60 -7.36 9.30
CA GLU A 12 -8.60 -7.70 10.71
C GLU A 12 -8.27 -9.17 10.87
N PHE A 13 -7.05 -9.46 11.31
CA PHE A 13 -6.57 -10.83 11.44
C PHE A 13 -6.94 -11.44 12.79
N ASP A 14 -7.35 -12.71 12.75
CA ASP A 14 -7.76 -13.48 13.94
C ASP A 14 -6.56 -14.21 14.57
N HIS A 15 -5.39 -13.56 14.60
CA HIS A 15 -4.17 -14.08 15.21
C HIS A 15 -3.74 -13.22 16.40
N GLY A 16 -2.83 -13.72 17.23
CA GLY A 16 -2.33 -12.99 18.41
C GLY A 16 -1.80 -11.59 18.09
N THR A 17 -1.71 -10.75 19.12
CA THR A 17 -1.22 -9.37 19.04
C THR A 17 0.27 -9.25 19.38
N GLU A 18 0.86 -10.28 19.98
CA GLU A 18 2.30 -10.34 20.25
C GLU A 18 3.06 -10.62 18.95
N VAL A 19 3.61 -9.54 18.38
CA VAL A 19 4.34 -9.56 17.11
C VAL A 19 5.83 -9.48 17.37
N SER A 20 6.60 -10.35 16.71
CA SER A 20 8.06 -10.27 16.64
C SER A 20 8.54 -10.26 15.18
N GLY A 21 9.81 -9.91 14.96
CA GLY A 21 10.41 -9.95 13.62
C GLY A 21 9.75 -9.04 12.57
N HIS A 22 9.00 -8.01 13.00
CA HIS A 22 8.26 -7.16 12.09
C HIS A 22 9.20 -6.32 11.21
N ASP A 23 9.10 -6.48 9.90
CA ASP A 23 9.81 -5.72 8.87
C ASP A 23 8.83 -5.24 7.81
N ARG A 24 8.97 -3.98 7.37
CA ARG A 24 8.22 -3.43 6.24
C ARG A 24 9.15 -2.69 5.29
N ARG A 25 9.01 -2.94 3.99
CA ARG A 25 9.89 -2.36 2.96
C ARG A 25 9.12 -2.03 1.71
N LEU A 26 9.47 -0.90 1.09
CA LEU A 26 9.16 -0.59 -0.30
C LEU A 26 10.40 -0.89 -1.15
N ARG A 27 10.32 -1.87 -2.03
CA ARG A 27 11.39 -2.20 -2.98
C ARG A 27 11.22 -1.33 -4.23
N LEU A 28 12.04 -0.29 -4.34
CA LEU A 28 11.99 0.64 -5.48
C LEU A 28 12.25 -0.07 -6.81
N THR A 29 13.18 -1.01 -6.86
CA THR A 29 13.53 -1.72 -8.11
C THR A 29 12.41 -2.61 -8.69
N THR A 30 11.38 -2.92 -7.90
CA THR A 30 10.26 -3.78 -8.31
C THR A 30 8.90 -3.12 -8.12
N ALA A 31 8.85 -1.90 -7.57
CA ALA A 31 7.62 -1.25 -7.13
C ALA A 31 6.69 -2.17 -6.34
N THR A 32 7.26 -2.94 -5.39
CA THR A 32 6.50 -3.81 -4.48
C THR A 32 6.73 -3.42 -3.03
N THR A 33 5.67 -3.49 -2.23
CA THR A 33 5.76 -3.32 -0.77
C THR A 33 5.64 -4.66 -0.11
N SER A 34 6.53 -5.00 0.82
CA SER A 34 6.46 -6.19 1.64
C SER A 34 6.28 -5.85 3.13
N THR A 35 5.50 -6.65 3.84
CA THR A 35 5.44 -6.67 5.31
C THR A 35 5.61 -8.11 5.76
N SER A 36 6.56 -8.39 6.64
CA SER A 36 6.79 -9.71 7.21
C SER A 36 6.78 -9.62 8.74
N TYR A 37 6.22 -10.62 9.43
CA TYR A 37 6.18 -10.67 10.88
C TYR A 37 5.92 -12.08 11.40
N VAL A 38 6.16 -12.31 12.70
CA VAL A 38 5.88 -13.58 13.37
C VAL A 38 4.87 -13.38 14.50
N VAL A 39 3.85 -14.23 14.54
CA VAL A 39 2.83 -14.29 15.61
C VAL A 39 2.63 -15.76 15.99
N ASN A 40 2.68 -16.08 17.29
CA ASN A 40 2.53 -17.46 17.81
C ASN A 40 3.48 -18.48 17.14
N GLY A 41 4.68 -18.05 16.73
CA GLY A 41 5.65 -18.89 16.04
C GLY A 41 5.37 -19.15 14.55
N VAL A 42 4.33 -18.55 13.97
CA VAL A 42 4.01 -18.59 12.54
C VAL A 42 4.56 -17.34 11.86
N ALA A 43 5.31 -17.51 10.77
CA ALA A 43 5.77 -16.41 9.93
C ALA A 43 4.71 -16.05 8.88
N PHE A 44 4.38 -14.75 8.81
CA PHE A 44 3.43 -14.19 7.86
C PHE A 44 4.13 -13.19 6.94
N ASP A 45 3.77 -13.24 5.66
CA ASP A 45 4.25 -12.34 4.63
C ASP A 45 3.07 -11.72 3.86
N ARG A 46 3.17 -10.41 3.62
CA ARG A 46 2.27 -9.65 2.76
C ARG A 46 3.08 -8.94 1.69
N GLU A 47 2.77 -9.18 0.41
CA GLU A 47 3.29 -8.38 -0.71
C GLU A 47 2.14 -7.61 -1.39
N VAL A 48 2.37 -6.33 -1.71
CA VAL A 48 1.40 -5.44 -2.37
C VAL A 48 2.03 -4.73 -3.55
N PHE A 49 1.30 -4.65 -4.67
CA PHE A 49 1.66 -3.84 -5.84
C PHE A 49 0.41 -3.38 -6.62
N ALA A 50 0.54 -2.25 -7.33
CA ALA A 50 -0.49 -1.74 -8.24
C ALA A 50 -0.08 -1.99 -9.69
N SER A 51 -0.68 -3.00 -10.32
CA SER A 51 -0.33 -3.43 -11.68
C SER A 51 -1.00 -2.54 -12.72
N ALA A 52 -0.20 -1.74 -13.43
CA ALA A 52 -0.65 -1.04 -14.62
C ALA A 52 -1.08 -1.99 -15.77
N PRO A 53 -0.34 -3.06 -16.12
CA PRO A 53 -0.72 -3.93 -17.24
C PRO A 53 -1.96 -4.80 -16.96
N ASP A 54 -2.36 -4.95 -15.69
CA ASP A 54 -3.54 -5.72 -15.29
C ASP A 54 -4.66 -4.86 -14.68
N GLN A 55 -4.43 -3.54 -14.50
CA GLN A 55 -5.39 -2.57 -13.96
C GLN A 55 -6.00 -2.95 -12.60
N VAL A 56 -5.19 -3.56 -11.73
CA VAL A 56 -5.59 -3.95 -10.37
C VAL A 56 -4.49 -3.70 -9.35
N ILE A 57 -4.88 -3.44 -8.10
CA ILE A 57 -3.99 -3.57 -6.95
C ILE A 57 -4.07 -5.03 -6.47
N ALA A 58 -2.92 -5.70 -6.36
CA ALA A 58 -2.83 -7.06 -5.86
C ALA A 58 -2.20 -7.07 -4.47
N VAL A 59 -2.84 -7.78 -3.53
CA VAL A 59 -2.32 -8.05 -2.18
C VAL A 59 -2.19 -9.57 -2.02
N ARG A 60 -0.99 -10.07 -1.82
CA ARG A 60 -0.72 -11.48 -1.52
C ARG A 60 -0.40 -11.64 -0.04
N LEU A 61 -1.08 -12.57 0.61
CA LEU A 61 -0.84 -13.00 1.98
C LEU A 61 -0.38 -14.46 1.95
N THR A 62 0.65 -14.79 2.71
CA THR A 62 1.17 -16.16 2.89
C THR A 62 1.55 -16.38 4.35
N ALA A 63 1.44 -17.62 4.80
CA ALA A 63 1.97 -18.07 6.08
C ALA A 63 2.86 -19.31 5.87
N ASP A 64 3.81 -19.54 6.78
CA ASP A 64 4.70 -20.71 6.73
C ASP A 64 4.08 -21.99 7.33
N GLN A 65 2.88 -21.89 7.89
CA GLN A 65 2.09 -23.02 8.37
C GLN A 65 0.76 -23.14 7.62
N PRO A 66 0.36 -24.36 7.21
CA PRO A 66 -0.92 -24.58 6.54
C PRO A 66 -2.11 -24.11 7.37
N GLY A 67 -3.09 -23.50 6.71
CA GLY A 67 -4.33 -23.02 7.32
C GLY A 67 -4.16 -21.88 8.33
N ALA A 68 -3.01 -21.23 8.41
CA ALA A 68 -2.74 -20.22 9.43
C ALA A 68 -3.35 -18.84 9.13
N ILE A 69 -3.86 -18.59 7.92
CA ILE A 69 -4.43 -17.29 7.55
C ILE A 69 -5.94 -17.29 7.78
N SER A 70 -6.37 -16.50 8.77
CA SER A 70 -7.77 -16.16 9.00
C SER A 70 -7.91 -14.66 9.27
N PHE A 71 -8.80 -13.99 8.55
CA PHE A 71 -9.05 -12.55 8.71
C PHE A 71 -10.42 -12.15 8.16
N THR A 72 -10.91 -11.01 8.64
CA THR A 72 -12.04 -10.29 8.05
C THR A 72 -11.54 -9.09 7.27
N ALA A 73 -11.83 -9.05 5.97
CA ALA A 73 -11.65 -7.86 5.15
C ALA A 73 -12.90 -7.00 5.17
N SER A 74 -12.73 -5.68 5.26
CA SER A 74 -13.79 -4.70 5.10
C SER A 74 -13.25 -3.50 4.35
N PHE A 75 -14.09 -2.82 3.58
CA PHE A 75 -13.70 -1.58 2.92
C PHE A 75 -14.64 -0.46 3.37
N GLY A 76 -14.05 0.60 3.91
CA GLY A 76 -14.77 1.78 4.37
C GLY A 76 -14.42 3.00 3.54
N SER A 77 -15.39 3.89 3.32
CA SER A 77 -15.16 5.18 2.65
C SER A 77 -15.69 6.32 3.51
N PRO A 78 -15.01 7.48 3.57
CA PRO A 78 -15.60 8.69 4.12
C PRO A 78 -16.71 9.26 3.23
N GLN A 79 -16.87 8.74 2.00
CA GLN A 79 -17.95 9.12 1.08
C GLN A 79 -19.21 8.27 1.33
N ARG A 80 -20.37 8.78 0.91
CA ARG A 80 -21.62 8.02 0.95
C ARG A 80 -21.57 6.88 -0.07
N THR A 81 -21.62 5.66 0.43
CA THR A 81 -21.46 4.45 -0.39
C THR A 81 -22.54 3.42 -0.06
N THR A 82 -22.84 2.60 -1.05
CA THR A 82 -23.56 1.33 -0.92
C THR A 82 -22.54 0.20 -0.98
N VAL A 83 -22.69 -0.82 -0.14
CA VAL A 83 -21.80 -2.00 -0.16
C VAL A 83 -22.58 -3.24 -0.55
N ALA A 84 -22.15 -3.91 -1.61
CA ALA A 84 -22.74 -5.16 -2.08
C ALA A 84 -21.70 -6.28 -2.10
N SER A 85 -22.15 -7.52 -1.93
CA SER A 85 -21.36 -8.71 -2.24
C SER A 85 -22.13 -9.55 -3.25
N PRO A 86 -21.78 -9.48 -4.55
CA PRO A 86 -22.58 -10.13 -5.60
C PRO A 86 -22.39 -11.65 -5.67
N ASP A 87 -21.27 -12.17 -5.16
CA ASP A 87 -20.88 -13.58 -5.31
C ASP A 87 -20.27 -14.20 -4.02
N GLY A 88 -20.31 -13.49 -2.90
CA GLY A 88 -19.76 -13.94 -1.61
C GLY A 88 -18.23 -13.92 -1.51
N THR A 89 -17.52 -13.63 -2.62
CA THR A 89 -16.05 -13.52 -2.67
C THR A 89 -15.58 -12.11 -2.99
N THR A 90 -16.46 -11.28 -3.52
CA THR A 90 -16.21 -9.89 -3.87
C THR A 90 -16.91 -8.95 -2.92
N ILE A 91 -16.21 -7.89 -2.48
CA ILE A 91 -16.81 -6.71 -1.84
C ILE A 91 -16.82 -5.60 -2.91
N ALA A 92 -18.01 -5.13 -3.28
CA ALA A 92 -18.19 -4.03 -4.22
C ALA A 92 -18.72 -2.80 -3.48
N LEU A 93 -18.08 -1.65 -3.70
CA LEU A 93 -18.58 -0.36 -3.22
C LEU A 93 -19.00 0.50 -4.39
N ASP A 94 -20.19 1.09 -4.27
CA ASP A 94 -20.73 2.02 -5.24
C ASP A 94 -21.07 3.35 -4.55
N GLY A 95 -20.79 4.48 -5.21
CA GLY A 95 -21.14 5.80 -4.72
C GLY A 95 -22.64 6.06 -4.91
N GLY A 96 -23.34 6.49 -3.85
CA GLY A 96 -24.79 6.70 -3.91
C GLY A 96 -25.47 6.57 -2.54
N VAL A 97 -26.74 6.98 -2.45
CA VAL A 97 -27.57 6.89 -1.23
C VAL A 97 -28.37 5.59 -1.27
N VAL A 98 -27.74 4.46 -0.93
CA VAL A 98 -28.45 3.21 -0.59
C VAL A 98 -27.65 2.49 0.51
N SER A 99 -28.33 2.04 1.56
CA SER A 99 -27.72 1.32 2.68
C SER A 99 -27.97 -0.19 2.56
N SER A 100 -26.91 -0.98 2.40
CA SER A 100 -26.94 -2.44 2.58
C SER A 100 -25.82 -2.87 3.53
N ALA A 101 -26.18 -3.60 4.59
CA ALA A 101 -25.27 -4.34 5.46
C ALA A 101 -25.09 -5.74 4.84
N ALA A 102 -23.90 -6.35 4.71
CA ALA A 102 -22.77 -6.36 5.62
C ALA A 102 -21.44 -6.47 4.84
N GLY A 103 -20.88 -5.34 4.41
CA GLY A 103 -19.71 -5.19 3.52
C GLY A 103 -18.36 -5.75 3.99
N THR A 104 -18.32 -7.03 4.36
CA THR A 104 -17.12 -7.72 4.83
C THR A 104 -16.95 -9.07 4.12
N LEU A 105 -15.71 -9.51 3.99
CA LEU A 105 -15.30 -10.79 3.42
C LEU A 105 -14.51 -11.54 4.48
N ARG A 106 -14.96 -12.74 4.87
CA ARG A 106 -14.27 -13.57 5.85
C ARG A 106 -13.45 -14.65 5.15
N VAL A 107 -12.18 -14.74 5.51
CA VAL A 107 -11.30 -15.85 5.17
C VAL A 107 -10.98 -16.61 6.46
N THR A 108 -11.07 -17.94 6.40
CA THR A 108 -10.74 -18.84 7.52
C THR A 108 -9.89 -19.99 7.00
N GLY A 109 -8.76 -20.26 7.65
CA GLY A 109 -7.99 -21.48 7.41
C GLY A 109 -7.27 -21.55 6.06
N ALA A 110 -6.78 -20.43 5.52
CA ALA A 110 -6.08 -20.41 4.23
C ALA A 110 -4.55 -20.56 4.38
N ASP A 111 -3.92 -21.21 3.40
CA ASP A 111 -2.45 -21.28 3.28
C ASP A 111 -1.88 -20.00 2.66
N ALA A 112 -2.62 -19.45 1.69
CA ALA A 112 -2.29 -18.22 1.01
C ALA A 112 -3.55 -17.58 0.42
N VAL A 113 -3.56 -16.25 0.33
CA VAL A 113 -4.69 -15.47 -0.18
C VAL A 113 -4.18 -14.42 -1.15
N THR A 114 -4.89 -14.20 -2.26
CA THR A 114 -4.64 -13.07 -3.16
C THR A 114 -5.90 -12.23 -3.26
N LEU A 115 -5.83 -10.99 -2.77
CA LEU A 115 -6.90 -10.02 -2.94
C LEU A 115 -6.59 -9.18 -4.17
N LEU A 116 -7.58 -9.04 -5.04
CA LEU A 116 -7.53 -8.19 -6.21
C LEU A 116 -8.49 -7.01 -6.00
N ILE A 117 -8.02 -5.80 -6.24
CA ILE A 117 -8.78 -4.57 -6.04
C ILE A 117 -8.79 -3.82 -7.35
N SER A 118 -10.00 -3.56 -7.85
CA SER A 118 -10.24 -2.75 -9.05
C SER A 118 -11.16 -1.59 -8.68
N ILE A 119 -10.86 -0.40 -9.17
CA ILE A 119 -11.60 0.82 -8.86
C ILE A 119 -11.91 1.53 -10.18
N GLY A 120 -13.19 1.78 -10.43
CA GLY A 120 -13.67 2.54 -11.58
C GLY A 120 -14.31 3.86 -11.14
N SER A 121 -14.32 4.84 -12.04
CA SER A 121 -15.09 6.08 -11.86
C SER A 121 -15.84 6.42 -13.16
N SER A 122 -16.95 7.15 -13.06
CA SER A 122 -17.75 7.54 -14.22
C SER A 122 -17.12 8.67 -15.04
N TYR A 123 -15.94 9.14 -14.64
CA TYR A 123 -15.16 10.11 -15.40
C TYR A 123 -14.66 9.47 -16.70
N ALA A 124 -15.10 10.01 -17.85
CA ALA A 124 -14.56 9.62 -19.15
C ALA A 124 -13.51 10.62 -19.63
N ASN A 125 -13.84 11.92 -19.58
CA ASN A 125 -12.91 13.01 -19.87
C ASN A 125 -13.43 14.33 -19.29
N PHE A 126 -12.69 15.42 -19.51
CA PHE A 126 -13.02 16.74 -18.95
C PHE A 126 -14.30 17.38 -19.53
N HIS A 127 -14.84 16.84 -20.63
CA HIS A 127 -16.10 17.26 -21.23
C HIS A 127 -17.24 16.26 -21.00
N ALA A 128 -16.95 15.05 -20.55
CA ALA A 128 -17.92 13.96 -20.47
C ALA A 128 -17.79 13.18 -19.14
N VAL A 129 -18.90 13.19 -18.40
CA VAL A 129 -19.13 12.36 -17.22
C VAL A 129 -20.29 11.40 -17.52
N GLY A 130 -20.25 10.20 -16.95
CA GLY A 130 -21.27 9.16 -17.19
C GLY A 130 -20.73 7.88 -17.84
N GLY A 131 -19.42 7.64 -17.81
CA GLY A 131 -18.84 6.36 -18.20
C GLY A 131 -19.31 5.21 -17.29
N ASP A 132 -19.35 3.99 -17.84
CA ASP A 132 -19.73 2.77 -17.12
C ASP A 132 -18.59 2.30 -16.19
N TYR A 133 -18.56 2.90 -15.00
CA TYR A 133 -17.53 2.64 -14.01
C TYR A 133 -17.60 1.25 -13.40
N GLN A 134 -18.81 0.71 -13.23
CA GLN A 134 -19.01 -0.64 -12.71
C GLN A 134 -18.49 -1.65 -13.73
N GLY A 135 -18.88 -1.52 -15.00
CA GLY A 135 -18.41 -2.40 -16.08
C GLY A 135 -16.90 -2.41 -16.22
N ILE A 136 -16.26 -1.22 -16.19
CA ILE A 136 -14.79 -1.10 -16.24
C ILE A 136 -14.14 -1.81 -15.05
N ALA A 137 -14.62 -1.56 -13.82
CA ALA A 137 -14.04 -2.16 -12.62
C ALA A 137 -14.16 -3.71 -12.67
N TRP A 138 -15.34 -4.21 -13.03
CA TRP A 138 -15.62 -5.65 -13.17
C TRP A 138 -14.80 -6.31 -14.26
N GLN A 139 -14.62 -5.65 -15.40
CA GLN A 139 -13.83 -6.16 -16.51
C GLN A 139 -12.38 -6.40 -16.07
N HIS A 140 -11.74 -5.42 -15.42
CA HIS A 140 -10.37 -5.57 -14.93
C HIS A 140 -10.26 -6.65 -13.86
N LEU A 141 -11.21 -6.70 -12.92
CA LEU A 141 -11.20 -7.70 -11.84
C LEU A 141 -11.31 -9.12 -12.40
N ARG A 142 -12.29 -9.38 -13.29
CA ARG A 142 -12.48 -10.69 -13.93
C ARG A 142 -11.29 -11.10 -14.81
N ALA A 143 -10.70 -10.15 -15.54
CA ALA A 143 -9.52 -10.43 -16.35
C ALA A 143 -8.34 -10.86 -15.46
N ALA A 144 -8.11 -10.16 -14.35
CA ALA A 144 -7.00 -10.46 -13.43
C ALA A 144 -7.22 -11.76 -12.63
N GLU A 145 -8.46 -12.10 -12.28
CA GLU A 145 -8.81 -13.32 -11.53
C GLU A 145 -8.38 -14.61 -12.25
N THR A 146 -8.43 -14.61 -13.59
CA THR A 146 -7.99 -15.77 -14.40
C THR A 146 -6.46 -15.91 -14.47
N VAL A 147 -5.71 -14.96 -13.94
CA VAL A 147 -4.24 -14.92 -14.01
C VAL A 147 -3.65 -15.28 -12.66
N ARG A 148 -2.74 -16.27 -12.65
CA ARG A 148 -1.99 -16.62 -11.44
C ARG A 148 -1.18 -15.44 -10.92
N TYR A 149 -1.12 -15.31 -9.60
CA TYR A 149 -0.37 -14.26 -8.90
C TYR A 149 1.06 -14.06 -9.42
N ASP A 150 1.83 -15.14 -9.62
CA ASP A 150 3.22 -15.02 -10.11
C ASP A 150 3.31 -14.36 -11.48
N ARG A 151 2.29 -14.56 -12.32
CA ARG A 151 2.23 -13.94 -13.65
C ARG A 151 1.84 -12.47 -13.56
N LEU A 152 0.87 -12.10 -12.70
CA LEU A 152 0.55 -10.69 -12.41
C LEU A 152 1.81 -9.95 -11.93
N ARG A 153 2.51 -10.52 -10.95
CA ARG A 153 3.74 -9.97 -10.38
C ARG A 153 4.83 -9.79 -11.44
N ARG A 154 5.06 -10.81 -12.28
CA ARG A 154 6.08 -10.75 -13.34
C ARG A 154 5.76 -9.66 -14.36
N ARG A 155 4.50 -9.54 -14.80
CA ARG A 155 4.07 -8.51 -15.76
C ARG A 155 4.23 -7.11 -15.18
N HIS A 156 3.77 -6.89 -13.95
CA HIS A 156 3.97 -5.65 -13.20
C HIS A 156 5.44 -5.25 -13.11
N VAL A 157 6.30 -6.16 -12.66
CA VAL A 157 7.74 -5.86 -12.50
C VAL A 157 8.39 -5.56 -13.84
N ALA A 158 8.05 -6.28 -14.91
CA ALA A 158 8.61 -6.04 -16.24
C ALA A 158 8.21 -4.66 -16.78
N ASP A 159 6.92 -4.32 -16.73
CA ASP A 159 6.37 -3.02 -17.14
C ASP A 159 7.03 -1.86 -16.36
N TYR A 160 7.06 -1.97 -15.04
CA TYR A 160 7.68 -0.95 -14.18
C TYR A 160 9.17 -0.77 -14.46
N GLN A 161 9.91 -1.87 -14.64
CA GLN A 161 11.35 -1.82 -14.84
C GLN A 161 11.75 -1.22 -16.20
N GLU A 162 10.88 -1.27 -17.21
CA GLU A 162 11.10 -0.60 -18.50
C GLU A 162 11.26 0.93 -18.32
N LEU A 163 10.54 1.51 -17.35
CA LEU A 163 10.64 2.93 -17.01
C LEU A 163 11.72 3.18 -15.97
N PHE A 164 11.71 2.43 -14.86
CA PHE A 164 12.56 2.73 -13.70
C PHE A 164 14.05 2.56 -14.01
N ARG A 165 14.43 1.60 -14.87
CA ARG A 165 15.84 1.34 -15.18
C ARG A 165 16.47 2.33 -16.17
N ARG A 166 15.70 3.29 -16.69
CA ARG A 166 16.22 4.29 -17.66
C ARG A 166 17.28 5.21 -17.07
N VAL A 167 17.29 5.38 -15.74
CA VAL A 167 18.25 6.25 -15.05
C VAL A 167 18.87 5.49 -13.90
N THR A 168 20.20 5.56 -13.79
CA THR A 168 20.96 5.12 -12.62
C THR A 168 21.79 6.29 -12.12
N ILE A 169 21.75 6.56 -10.82
CA ILE A 169 22.60 7.57 -10.18
C ILE A 169 23.52 6.89 -9.16
N GLY A 170 24.82 7.06 -9.35
CA GLY A 170 25.85 6.57 -8.44
C GLY A 170 26.34 7.71 -7.55
N LEU A 171 25.96 7.70 -6.28
CA LEU A 171 26.51 8.59 -5.27
C LEU A 171 27.50 7.81 -4.42
N ALA A 172 28.66 8.39 -4.12
CA ALA A 172 29.62 7.78 -3.20
C ALA A 172 29.02 7.78 -1.78
N VAL A 173 28.30 6.72 -1.42
CA VAL A 173 27.69 6.52 -0.10
C VAL A 173 28.19 5.19 0.44
N PRO A 174 28.56 5.10 1.74
CA PRO A 174 28.84 3.82 2.36
C PRO A 174 27.63 2.87 2.20
N PRO A 175 27.86 1.54 2.19
CA PRO A 175 26.80 0.58 1.96
C PRO A 175 25.63 0.79 2.93
N PRO A 176 24.38 0.62 2.47
CA PRO A 176 23.20 0.85 3.30
C PRO A 176 23.25 -0.03 4.55
N THR A 177 23.02 0.58 5.71
CA THR A 177 22.84 -0.14 6.97
C THR A 177 21.42 -0.73 7.04
N SER A 178 21.21 -1.78 7.82
CA SER A 178 19.89 -2.38 8.08
C SER A 178 18.94 -1.49 8.90
N ARG A 179 19.23 -0.19 8.99
CA ARG A 179 18.48 0.76 9.80
C ARG A 179 17.17 1.14 9.11
N PRO A 180 16.05 1.27 9.84
CA PRO A 180 14.81 1.80 9.27
C PRO A 180 15.04 3.19 8.65
N THR A 181 14.34 3.49 7.55
CA THR A 181 14.43 4.79 6.86
C THR A 181 14.08 5.98 7.75
N SER A 182 13.21 5.79 8.76
CA SER A 182 12.94 6.83 9.77
C SER A 182 14.21 7.20 10.55
N GLY A 183 15.04 6.21 10.86
CA GLY A 183 16.31 6.39 11.53
C GLY A 183 17.35 7.06 10.63
N SER A 184 17.33 6.83 9.31
CA SER A 184 18.31 7.40 8.38
C SER A 184 18.24 8.91 8.19
N ARG A 185 17.21 9.59 8.74
CA ARG A 185 17.12 11.04 8.74
C ARG A 185 18.09 11.63 9.77
N SER A 186 19.13 12.32 9.32
CA SER A 186 19.94 13.18 10.19
C SER A 186 19.11 14.40 10.58
N THR A 187 18.76 14.54 11.85
CA THR A 187 18.27 15.81 12.40
C THR A 187 19.41 16.82 12.27
N PRO A 188 19.23 17.99 11.63
CA PRO A 188 20.25 19.02 11.71
C PRO A 188 20.41 19.41 13.18
N SER A 189 21.63 19.24 13.71
CA SER A 189 21.97 19.78 15.03
C SER A 189 21.65 21.28 15.04
N PRO A 190 20.98 21.81 16.08
CA PRO A 190 20.76 23.24 16.16
C PRO A 190 22.13 23.90 16.16
N THR A 191 22.45 24.63 15.09
CA THR A 191 23.62 25.53 15.07
C THR A 191 23.47 26.44 16.27
N THR A 192 24.29 26.21 17.30
CA THR A 192 24.44 27.13 18.42
C THR A 192 24.90 28.44 17.79
N ARG A 193 23.99 29.38 17.58
CA ARG A 193 24.32 30.73 17.16
C ARG A 193 25.06 31.34 18.36
N SER A 194 26.38 31.21 18.37
CA SER A 194 27.22 31.91 19.34
C SER A 194 27.05 33.40 19.07
N SER A 195 26.18 34.04 19.85
CA SER A 195 26.13 35.50 19.92
C SER A 195 27.54 36.01 20.20
N PRO A 196 28.06 37.00 19.45
CA PRO A 196 29.33 37.60 19.80
C PRO A 196 29.15 38.26 21.16
N ARG A 197 29.87 37.77 22.18
CA ARG A 197 30.03 38.49 23.44
C ARG A 197 30.80 39.77 23.10
N CYS A 198 30.14 40.92 23.11
CA CYS A 198 30.83 42.20 23.21
C CYS A 198 31.57 42.22 24.56
N SER A 199 32.89 42.02 24.53
CA SER A 199 33.74 42.34 25.66
C SER A 199 33.92 43.85 25.71
N SER A 200 33.32 44.49 26.72
CA SER A 200 33.67 45.84 27.13
C SER A 200 35.12 45.89 27.60
N SER A 201 35.97 46.65 26.91
CA SER A 201 37.25 47.12 27.44
C SER A 201 37.46 48.56 27.01
N SER A 202 37.67 49.41 28.01
CA SER A 202 37.76 50.87 27.96
C SER A 202 39.18 51.35 27.60
N ALA A 203 39.22 52.52 26.94
CA ALA A 203 40.25 53.57 26.90
C ALA A 203 41.63 53.31 26.27
N ALA A 204 41.97 54.08 25.23
CA ALA A 204 42.93 55.20 25.33
C ALA A 204 43.01 56.00 24.02
N THR A 205 43.06 57.33 24.19
CA THR A 205 43.18 58.40 23.20
C THR A 205 44.59 58.51 22.61
N CYS A 206 44.68 58.75 21.30
CA CYS A 206 45.52 59.77 20.65
C CYS A 206 44.94 60.08 19.27
#